data_AF-A0A453Q9R4-F1
#
_entry.id   AF-A0A453Q9R4-F1
#
_cell.length_a   1.000
_cell.length_b   1.000
_cell.length_c   1.000
_cell.angle_alpha   90.00
_cell.angle_beta   90.00
_cell.angle_gamma   90.00
#
_symmetry.space_group_name_H-M   'P 1'
#
loop_
_entity.id
_entity.type
_entity.pdbx_description
1 polymer ?
#
loop_
_entity_poly.entity_id
_entity_poly.type
_entity_poly.pdbx_seq_one_letter_code
_entity_poly.pdbx_strand_id
1 'polypeptide(L)'
;MDIHISGFIVQLRSLDDHSPLPGVTLGDIGGKFGSGAYNSMDNGVLRFDHVRIPRDQMLMRLSQVTREGKYVHSDVPKQLLYGTMVYVRQTIVADASKALSRAVCIAVRYSAIRKQFGSQDGGPETQVLNYKTQQSRLFPLLASAYAYRFVGQWLKWLYTDVNQKLEAKDYSTLPEAHACTAGLKSVTTSATADAIEECRKLCGGHGYLNSSGLPELFAVYVPACTYEGDNVVLLLQVARFLMKTVSQVAAGKQPVGTIAYMGNIQHLMQCKSAVNTAEDWLNPAAIKEVFEARALRMAVNCAQNISKAPSQEEGFLRALT
;
A
#
# COMPACT_ATOMS: atom_id res chain seq x y z
N MET A 1 -31.41 -18.45 1.57
CA MET A 1 -29.97 -18.73 1.40
C MET A 1 -29.31 -17.41 1.08
N ASP A 2 -28.52 -16.87 1.99
CA ASP A 2 -27.75 -15.66 1.71
C ASP A 2 -26.57 -16.04 0.82
N ILE A 3 -26.56 -15.53 -0.40
CA ILE A 3 -25.52 -15.79 -1.39
C ILE A 3 -24.45 -14.71 -1.24
N HIS A 4 -23.20 -15.05 -1.54
CA HIS A 4 -22.04 -14.17 -1.34
C HIS A 4 -22.18 -12.83 -2.08
N ILE A 5 -21.45 -11.80 -1.60
CA ILE A 5 -21.36 -10.48 -2.24
C ILE A 5 -21.13 -10.62 -3.75
N SER A 6 -21.99 -9.98 -4.54
CA SER A 6 -22.02 -10.05 -6.00
C SER A 6 -22.20 -8.66 -6.59
N GLY A 7 -21.66 -8.42 -7.79
CA GLY A 7 -21.77 -7.13 -8.49
C GLY A 7 -23.00 -7.07 -9.40
N PHE A 8 -23.64 -5.90 -9.41
CA PHE A 8 -24.80 -5.60 -10.25
C PHE A 8 -24.64 -4.22 -10.89
N ILE A 9 -25.02 -4.11 -12.16
CA ILE A 9 -25.16 -2.84 -12.85
C ILE A 9 -26.53 -2.28 -12.47
N VAL A 10 -26.57 -1.04 -12.01
CA VAL A 10 -27.82 -0.34 -11.67
C VAL A 10 -27.74 1.05 -12.28
N GLN A 11 -28.72 1.40 -13.10
CA GLN A 11 -28.86 2.78 -13.56
C GLN A 11 -29.33 3.65 -12.38
N LEU A 12 -28.61 4.73 -12.10
CA LEU A 12 -28.90 5.59 -10.94
C LEU A 12 -29.70 6.83 -11.31
N ARG A 13 -29.48 7.36 -12.51
CA ARG A 13 -30.07 8.60 -13.01
C ARG A 13 -30.60 8.43 -14.43
N SER A 14 -31.59 9.22 -14.78
CA SER A 14 -32.08 9.38 -16.14
C SER A 14 -30.98 9.91 -17.07
N LEU A 15 -30.96 9.44 -18.31
CA LEU A 15 -30.02 9.92 -19.34
C LEU A 15 -30.49 11.21 -20.00
N ASP A 16 -31.76 11.59 -19.83
CA ASP A 16 -32.35 12.77 -20.49
C ASP A 16 -32.15 14.04 -19.65
N ASP A 17 -32.36 13.96 -18.34
CA ASP A 17 -32.39 15.11 -17.43
C ASP A 17 -31.53 14.94 -16.17
N HIS A 18 -30.83 13.82 -16.05
CA HIS A 18 -29.97 13.49 -14.91
C HIS A 18 -30.70 13.36 -13.55
N SER A 19 -32.04 13.33 -13.55
CA SER A 19 -32.83 13.12 -12.34
C SER A 19 -32.59 11.71 -11.76
N PRO A 20 -32.62 11.52 -10.42
CA PRO A 20 -32.55 10.19 -9.81
C PRO A 20 -33.71 9.30 -10.28
N LEU A 21 -33.43 8.02 -10.57
CA LEU A 21 -34.49 7.08 -10.95
C LEU A 21 -35.40 6.73 -9.75
N PRO A 22 -36.65 6.28 -9.98
CA PRO A 22 -37.56 5.90 -8.90
C PRO A 22 -36.95 4.88 -7.93
N GLY A 23 -37.09 5.14 -6.62
CA GLY A 23 -36.51 4.31 -5.55
C GLY A 23 -35.01 4.49 -5.33
N VAL A 24 -34.33 5.36 -6.10
CA VAL A 24 -32.91 5.69 -5.91
C VAL A 24 -32.79 7.01 -5.14
N THR A 25 -32.12 6.97 -3.98
CA THR A 25 -31.72 8.17 -3.23
C THR A 25 -30.21 8.30 -3.28
N LEU A 26 -29.71 9.48 -3.66
CA LEU A 26 -28.28 9.76 -3.80
C LEU A 26 -27.96 11.21 -3.44
N GLY A 27 -26.75 11.45 -2.95
CA GLY A 27 -26.30 12.77 -2.48
C GLY A 27 -24.81 12.79 -2.17
N ASP A 28 -24.23 13.99 -2.03
CA ASP A 28 -22.83 14.19 -1.62
C ASP A 28 -22.65 13.94 -0.12
N ILE A 29 -21.52 13.35 0.29
CA ILE A 29 -21.23 13.05 1.71
C ILE A 29 -20.72 14.26 2.51
N GLY A 30 -20.47 15.38 1.84
CA GLY A 30 -20.06 16.65 2.43
C GLY A 30 -18.58 16.98 2.26
N GLY A 31 -18.18 18.00 3.03
CA GLY A 31 -16.82 18.52 3.06
C GLY A 31 -15.82 17.49 3.55
N LYS A 32 -14.70 17.39 2.82
CA LYS A 32 -13.59 16.47 3.08
C LYS A 32 -12.36 17.25 3.54
N PHE A 33 -11.39 16.53 4.10
CA PHE A 33 -10.18 17.12 4.67
C PHE A 33 -9.38 17.94 3.64
N GLY A 34 -8.92 19.13 4.05
CA GLY A 34 -8.11 20.06 3.26
C GLY A 34 -8.92 21.08 2.46
N SER A 35 -8.26 22.18 2.04
CA SER A 35 -8.82 23.14 1.09
C SER A 35 -8.55 22.68 -0.33
N GLY A 36 -9.58 22.61 -1.19
CA GLY A 36 -9.46 21.98 -2.50
C GLY A 36 -9.37 20.47 -2.35
N ALA A 37 -8.29 19.85 -2.83
CA ALA A 37 -8.06 18.41 -2.72
C ALA A 37 -9.28 17.58 -3.20
N TYR A 38 -9.71 16.60 -2.41
CA TYR A 38 -10.85 15.76 -2.73
C TYR A 38 -12.20 16.47 -2.67
N ASN A 39 -12.31 17.72 -2.23
CA ASN A 39 -13.59 18.46 -2.28
C ASN A 39 -14.08 18.73 -3.71
N SER A 40 -13.22 18.55 -4.71
CA SER A 40 -13.61 18.56 -6.12
C SER A 40 -14.27 17.25 -6.59
N MET A 41 -14.23 16.21 -5.77
CA MET A 41 -14.84 14.90 -6.04
C MET A 41 -16.18 14.79 -5.31
N ASP A 42 -17.20 14.36 -6.03
CA ASP A 42 -18.59 14.15 -5.60
C ASP A 42 -18.77 12.78 -4.93
N ASN A 43 -17.93 12.47 -3.95
CA ASN A 43 -18.07 11.24 -3.16
C ASN A 43 -19.48 11.18 -2.55
N GLY A 44 -20.23 10.15 -2.88
CA GLY A 44 -21.67 10.11 -2.60
C GLY A 44 -22.12 9.01 -1.64
N VAL A 45 -23.34 9.18 -1.16
CA VAL A 45 -24.16 8.16 -0.51
C VAL A 45 -25.19 7.63 -1.50
N LEU A 46 -25.56 6.35 -1.37
CA LEU A 46 -26.55 5.70 -2.22
C LEU A 46 -27.45 4.81 -1.37
N ARG A 47 -28.77 4.96 -1.54
CA ARG A 47 -29.79 4.07 -0.96
C ARG A 47 -30.74 3.63 -2.07
N PHE A 48 -31.07 2.34 -2.05
CA PHE A 48 -32.11 1.76 -2.87
C PHE A 48 -33.35 1.46 -2.03
N ASP A 49 -34.52 1.82 -2.53
CA ASP A 49 -35.81 1.39 -2.02
C ASP A 49 -36.48 0.47 -3.04
N HIS A 50 -36.27 -0.83 -2.86
CA HIS A 50 -36.83 -1.91 -3.69
C HIS A 50 -36.66 -1.71 -5.21
N VAL A 51 -35.54 -1.08 -5.64
CA VAL A 51 -35.21 -0.86 -7.05
C VAL A 51 -35.10 -2.19 -7.79
N ARG A 52 -35.76 -2.28 -8.95
CA ARG A 52 -35.79 -3.47 -9.79
C ARG A 52 -34.90 -3.28 -11.00
N ILE A 53 -34.07 -4.29 -11.27
CA ILE A 53 -33.21 -4.37 -12.44
C ILE A 53 -33.45 -5.67 -13.20
N PRO A 54 -33.23 -5.72 -14.52
CA PRO A 54 -33.15 -6.96 -15.26
C PRO A 54 -32.14 -7.94 -14.66
N ARG A 55 -32.47 -9.23 -14.67
CA ARG A 55 -31.64 -10.30 -14.08
C ARG A 55 -30.23 -10.31 -14.67
N ASP A 56 -30.11 -10.06 -15.96
CA ASP A 56 -28.86 -10.04 -16.74
C ASP A 56 -27.97 -8.82 -16.45
N GLN A 57 -28.41 -7.86 -15.62
CA GLN A 57 -27.54 -6.80 -15.09
C GLN A 57 -26.67 -7.26 -13.89
N MET A 58 -26.83 -8.50 -13.42
CA MET A 58 -25.84 -9.12 -12.54
C MET A 58 -24.56 -9.46 -13.31
N LEU A 59 -23.39 -9.23 -12.72
CA LEU A 59 -22.10 -9.56 -13.33
C LEU A 59 -21.83 -11.08 -13.30
N MET A 60 -22.31 -11.78 -14.33
CA MET A 60 -22.40 -13.25 -14.33
C MET A 60 -21.17 -14.03 -14.82
N ARG A 61 -19.97 -13.43 -14.82
CA ARG A 61 -18.75 -14.11 -15.31
C ARG A 61 -18.32 -15.30 -14.45
N LEU A 62 -18.41 -15.18 -13.11
CA LEU A 62 -17.93 -16.20 -12.16
C LEU A 62 -19.06 -17.04 -11.55
N SER A 63 -20.24 -16.46 -11.47
CA SER A 63 -21.44 -17.07 -10.91
C SER A 63 -22.64 -16.54 -11.64
N GLN A 64 -23.65 -17.39 -11.83
CA GLN A 64 -24.87 -17.08 -12.56
C GLN A 64 -26.09 -17.33 -11.69
N VAL A 65 -27.19 -16.65 -12.01
CA VAL A 65 -28.51 -16.96 -11.46
C VAL A 65 -29.41 -17.30 -12.64
N THR A 66 -29.92 -18.53 -12.69
CA THR A 66 -30.82 -18.96 -13.78
C THR A 66 -32.16 -18.23 -13.71
N ARG A 67 -32.98 -18.35 -14.76
CA ARG A 67 -34.32 -17.74 -14.79
C ARG A 67 -35.21 -18.26 -13.65
N GLU A 68 -35.00 -19.48 -13.22
CA GLU A 68 -35.72 -20.16 -12.13
C GLU A 68 -35.20 -19.76 -10.75
N GLY A 69 -34.22 -18.85 -10.67
CA GLY A 69 -33.64 -18.40 -9.41
C GLY A 69 -32.58 -19.34 -8.82
N LYS A 70 -32.04 -20.28 -9.60
CA LYS A 70 -30.97 -21.17 -9.13
C LYS A 70 -29.61 -20.50 -9.27
N TYR A 71 -28.83 -20.50 -8.20
CA TYR A 71 -27.45 -20.03 -8.22
C TYR A 71 -26.52 -21.12 -8.74
N VAL A 72 -25.69 -20.79 -9.73
CA VAL A 72 -24.79 -21.73 -10.41
C VAL A 72 -23.41 -21.10 -10.48
N HIS A 73 -22.38 -21.84 -10.08
CA HIS A 73 -21.00 -21.42 -10.30
C HIS A 73 -20.61 -21.66 -11.76
N SER A 74 -19.90 -20.70 -12.35
CA SER A 74 -19.27 -20.91 -13.65
C SER A 74 -18.00 -21.75 -13.52
N ASP A 75 -17.52 -22.28 -14.63
CA ASP A 75 -16.21 -22.96 -14.72
C ASP A 75 -15.02 -21.97 -14.71
N VAL A 76 -15.28 -20.68 -14.58
CA VAL A 76 -14.25 -19.64 -14.56
C VAL A 76 -13.59 -19.57 -13.18
N PRO A 77 -12.26 -19.71 -13.08
CA PRO A 77 -11.53 -19.63 -11.82
C PRO A 77 -11.71 -18.27 -11.13
N LYS A 78 -12.18 -18.27 -9.87
CA LYS A 78 -12.35 -17.05 -9.06
C LYS A 78 -11.03 -16.29 -8.84
N GLN A 79 -9.91 -17.00 -8.95
CA GLN A 79 -8.55 -16.49 -8.87
C GLN A 79 -8.27 -15.36 -9.88
N LEU A 80 -9.01 -15.30 -11.00
CA LEU A 80 -8.88 -14.23 -11.99
C LEU A 80 -9.21 -12.84 -11.43
N LEU A 81 -10.00 -12.74 -10.35
CA LEU A 81 -10.27 -11.44 -9.69
C LEU A 81 -9.04 -10.82 -9.05
N TYR A 82 -8.03 -11.64 -8.71
CA TYR A 82 -6.79 -11.14 -8.13
C TYR A 82 -6.01 -10.27 -9.11
N GLY A 83 -6.15 -10.49 -10.43
CA GLY A 83 -5.47 -9.68 -11.45
C GLY A 83 -5.80 -8.20 -11.35
N THR A 84 -7.09 -7.85 -11.20
CA THR A 84 -7.53 -6.47 -11.03
C THR A 84 -6.97 -5.85 -9.75
N MET A 85 -7.02 -6.59 -8.63
CA MET A 85 -6.50 -6.11 -7.34
C MET A 85 -4.98 -5.85 -7.38
N VAL A 86 -4.22 -6.74 -8.01
CA VAL A 86 -2.76 -6.59 -8.21
C VAL A 86 -2.46 -5.34 -9.04
N TYR A 87 -3.21 -5.12 -10.12
CA TYR A 87 -3.07 -3.93 -10.96
C TYR A 87 -3.34 -2.63 -10.20
N VAL A 88 -4.48 -2.54 -9.50
CA VAL A 88 -4.85 -1.33 -8.75
C VAL A 88 -3.83 -1.01 -7.66
N ARG A 89 -3.33 -2.02 -6.94
CA ARG A 89 -2.28 -1.80 -5.93
C ARG A 89 -0.95 -1.38 -6.55
N GLN A 90 -0.61 -1.90 -7.74
CA GLN A 90 0.57 -1.46 -8.48
C GLN A 90 0.48 0.02 -8.84
N THR A 91 -0.68 0.52 -9.29
CA THR A 91 -0.84 1.94 -9.60
C THR A 91 -0.72 2.81 -8.36
N ILE A 92 -1.27 2.38 -7.22
CA ILE A 92 -1.16 3.11 -5.94
C ILE A 92 0.29 3.25 -5.49
N VAL A 93 1.09 2.18 -5.57
CA VAL A 93 2.52 2.25 -5.23
C VAL A 93 3.28 3.17 -6.19
N ALA A 94 2.94 3.17 -7.47
CA ALA A 94 3.51 4.11 -8.43
C ALA A 94 3.13 5.56 -8.08
N ASP A 95 1.89 5.82 -7.66
CA ASP A 95 1.41 7.15 -7.26
C ASP A 95 2.03 7.62 -5.94
N ALA A 96 2.34 6.71 -5.02
CA ALA A 96 3.10 7.01 -3.81
C ALA A 96 4.47 7.63 -4.14
N SER A 97 5.18 7.10 -5.16
CA SER A 97 6.45 7.68 -5.60
C SER A 97 6.27 9.08 -6.20
N LYS A 98 5.20 9.31 -6.97
CA LYS A 98 4.91 10.61 -7.59
C LYS A 98 4.60 11.67 -6.53
N ALA A 99 3.70 11.37 -5.59
CA ALA A 99 3.32 12.29 -4.53
C ALA A 99 4.52 12.64 -3.63
N LEU A 100 5.31 11.63 -3.23
CA LEU A 100 6.53 11.85 -2.46
C LEU A 100 7.54 12.73 -3.21
N SER A 101 7.78 12.44 -4.49
CA SER A 101 8.73 13.22 -5.30
C SER A 101 8.33 14.70 -5.43
N ARG A 102 7.02 15.00 -5.50
CA ARG A 102 6.51 16.38 -5.53
C ARG A 102 6.82 17.10 -4.22
N ALA A 103 6.52 16.48 -3.08
CA ALA A 103 6.78 17.07 -1.76
C ALA A 103 8.28 17.28 -1.51
N VAL A 104 9.10 16.27 -1.80
CA VAL A 104 10.56 16.35 -1.68
C VAL A 104 11.13 17.42 -2.61
N CYS A 105 10.64 17.51 -3.86
CA CYS A 105 11.07 18.55 -4.79
C CYS A 105 10.86 19.96 -4.23
N ILE A 106 9.71 20.23 -3.61
CA ILE A 106 9.41 21.50 -2.96
C ILE A 106 10.38 21.73 -1.78
N ALA A 107 10.48 20.75 -0.87
CA ALA A 107 11.30 20.88 0.33
C ALA A 107 12.79 21.05 0.04
N VAL A 108 13.35 20.32 -0.95
CA VAL A 108 14.75 20.44 -1.37
C VAL A 108 15.02 21.83 -1.94
N ARG A 109 14.18 22.31 -2.86
CA ARG A 109 14.36 23.63 -3.48
C ARG A 109 14.21 24.76 -2.45
N TYR A 110 13.19 24.69 -1.60
CA TYR A 110 13.01 25.67 -0.53
C TYR A 110 14.20 25.66 0.43
N SER A 111 14.70 24.48 0.83
CA SER A 111 15.82 24.35 1.77
C SER A 111 17.14 24.88 1.20
N ALA A 112 17.33 24.80 -0.12
CA ALA A 112 18.48 25.40 -0.79
C ALA A 112 18.40 26.93 -0.89
N ILE A 113 17.20 27.52 -0.83
CA ILE A 113 17.04 28.98 -0.93
C ILE A 113 16.97 29.62 0.46
N ARG A 114 16.25 29.00 1.39
CA ARG A 114 16.05 29.53 2.74
C ARG A 114 17.38 29.55 3.48
N LYS A 115 17.77 30.74 3.95
CA LYS A 115 18.88 30.94 4.87
C LYS A 115 18.33 31.28 6.24
N GLN A 116 18.92 30.72 7.29
CA GLN A 116 18.56 31.04 8.67
C GLN A 116 19.70 30.61 9.59
N PHE A 117 20.12 31.50 10.49
CA PHE A 117 21.23 31.33 11.43
C PHE A 117 22.59 31.11 10.73
N GLY A 118 23.62 30.86 11.54
CA GLY A 118 24.95 30.49 11.06
C GLY A 118 25.64 31.59 10.23
N SER A 119 25.30 32.85 10.43
CA SER A 119 26.12 33.97 9.94
C SER A 119 27.42 33.99 10.74
N GLN A 120 28.55 34.08 10.03
CA GLN A 120 29.86 34.34 10.62
C GLN A 120 30.25 35.79 10.27
N ASP A 121 30.60 36.58 11.29
CA ASP A 121 31.11 37.95 11.16
C ASP A 121 30.25 38.90 10.30
N GLY A 122 28.92 38.77 10.37
CA GLY A 122 27.99 39.60 9.60
C GLY A 122 27.84 39.18 8.12
N GLY A 123 28.43 38.04 7.74
CA GLY A 123 28.25 37.41 6.43
C GLY A 123 26.84 36.84 6.20
N PRO A 124 26.54 36.35 4.98
CA PRO A 124 25.24 35.77 4.68
C PRO A 124 24.95 34.57 5.58
N GLU A 125 23.70 34.44 6.01
CA GLU A 125 23.23 33.27 6.77
C GLU A 125 23.39 31.96 5.98
N THR A 126 23.50 30.86 6.70
CA THR A 126 23.67 29.52 6.13
C THR A 126 22.36 29.01 5.54
N GLN A 127 22.41 28.41 4.34
CA GLN A 127 21.26 27.71 3.76
C GLN A 127 20.82 26.57 4.67
N VAL A 128 19.52 26.43 4.94
CA VAL A 128 19.04 25.43 5.90
C VAL A 128 19.36 24.00 5.45
N LEU A 129 19.50 23.75 4.13
CA LEU A 129 19.93 22.47 3.58
C LEU A 129 21.33 22.04 4.02
N ASN A 130 22.19 22.97 4.46
CA ASN A 130 23.55 22.65 4.91
C ASN A 130 23.57 22.10 6.34
N TYR A 131 22.48 22.20 7.09
CA TYR A 131 22.38 21.60 8.42
C TYR A 131 22.14 20.10 8.35
N LYS A 132 22.90 19.33 9.14
CA LYS A 132 22.76 17.87 9.21
C LYS A 132 21.39 17.41 9.68
N THR A 133 20.72 18.19 10.52
CA THR A 133 19.33 17.96 10.91
C THR A 133 18.38 18.02 9.70
N GLN A 134 18.50 19.05 8.86
CA GLN A 134 17.71 19.17 7.62
C GLN A 134 18.00 18.01 6.65
N GLN A 135 19.29 17.66 6.46
CA GLN A 135 19.71 16.55 5.59
C GLN A 135 19.19 15.20 6.08
N SER A 136 19.32 14.90 7.37
CA SER A 136 18.88 13.64 7.98
C SER A 136 17.37 13.43 7.90
N ARG A 137 16.59 14.51 7.83
CA ARG A 137 15.13 14.47 7.68
C ARG A 137 14.69 14.42 6.22
N LEU A 138 15.41 15.10 5.32
CA LEU A 138 15.00 15.26 3.91
C LEU A 138 15.59 14.22 2.95
N PHE A 139 16.88 13.88 3.10
CA PHE A 139 17.55 12.97 2.17
C PHE A 139 17.03 11.52 2.21
N PRO A 140 16.62 10.97 3.36
CA PRO A 140 15.94 9.67 3.37
C PRO A 140 14.61 9.68 2.59
N LEU A 141 13.88 10.80 2.59
CA LEU A 141 12.64 10.95 1.83
C LEU A 141 12.92 11.02 0.32
N LEU A 142 14.00 11.71 -0.07
CA LEU A 142 14.49 11.71 -1.45
C LEU A 142 14.88 10.30 -1.91
N ALA A 143 15.66 9.58 -1.12
CA ALA A 143 16.01 8.18 -1.41
C ALA A 143 14.75 7.30 -1.52
N SER A 144 13.78 7.49 -0.63
CA SER A 144 12.50 6.76 -0.63
C SER A 144 11.69 7.03 -1.89
N ALA A 145 11.68 8.27 -2.42
CA ALA A 145 10.99 8.59 -3.68
C ALA A 145 11.50 7.72 -4.85
N TYR A 146 12.82 7.53 -4.94
CA TYR A 146 13.43 6.67 -5.96
C TYR A 146 13.23 5.19 -5.66
N ALA A 147 13.38 4.76 -4.40
CA ALA A 147 13.12 3.37 -4.02
C ALA A 147 11.69 2.95 -4.36
N TYR A 148 10.70 3.81 -4.09
CA TYR A 148 9.29 3.56 -4.39
C TYR A 148 9.01 3.58 -5.90
N ARG A 149 9.76 4.40 -6.65
CA ARG A 149 9.69 4.39 -8.11
C ARG A 149 10.16 3.04 -8.67
N PHE A 150 11.28 2.51 -8.19
CA PHE A 150 11.81 1.22 -8.64
C PHE A 150 10.94 0.05 -8.22
N VAL A 151 10.44 0.02 -6.98
CA VAL A 151 9.53 -1.06 -6.56
C VAL A 151 8.20 -1.02 -7.31
N GLY A 152 7.72 0.17 -7.69
CA GLY A 152 6.55 0.32 -8.56
C GLY A 152 6.77 -0.22 -9.98
N GLN A 153 8.00 -0.14 -10.51
CA GLN A 153 8.39 -0.79 -11.78
C GLN A 153 8.45 -2.31 -11.63
N TRP A 154 9.01 -2.81 -10.53
CA TRP A 154 8.99 -4.25 -10.24
C TRP A 154 7.56 -4.79 -10.11
N LEU A 155 6.65 -4.05 -9.45
CA LEU A 155 5.23 -4.44 -9.38
C LEU A 155 4.54 -4.46 -10.75
N LYS A 156 4.96 -3.61 -11.69
CA LYS A 156 4.46 -3.66 -13.08
C LYS A 156 4.90 -4.95 -13.78
N TRP A 157 6.14 -5.38 -13.56
CA TRP A 157 6.61 -6.69 -14.01
C TRP A 157 5.81 -7.82 -13.35
N LEU A 158 5.63 -7.78 -12.02
CA LEU A 158 4.88 -8.79 -11.27
C LEU A 158 3.43 -8.92 -11.77
N TYR A 159 2.76 -7.81 -12.06
CA TYR A 159 1.42 -7.82 -12.66
C TYR A 159 1.40 -8.57 -14.00
N THR A 160 2.41 -8.36 -14.83
CA THR A 160 2.54 -9.04 -16.13
C THR A 160 2.77 -10.55 -15.94
N ASP A 161 3.67 -10.94 -15.03
CA ASP A 161 3.94 -12.34 -14.68
C ASP A 161 2.69 -13.05 -14.13
N VAL A 162 1.96 -12.40 -13.22
CA VAL A 162 0.73 -12.93 -12.64
C VAL A 162 -0.33 -13.14 -13.72
N ASN A 163 -0.52 -12.20 -14.63
CA ASN A 163 -1.49 -12.37 -15.72
C ASN A 163 -1.14 -13.53 -16.65
N GLN A 164 0.13 -13.68 -17.03
CA GLN A 164 0.58 -14.80 -17.85
C GLN A 164 0.32 -16.15 -17.16
N LYS A 165 0.60 -16.24 -15.85
CA LYS A 165 0.31 -17.45 -15.06
C LYS A 165 -1.19 -17.72 -14.92
N LEU A 166 -1.99 -16.68 -14.72
CA LEU A 166 -3.45 -16.80 -14.66
C LEU A 166 -4.04 -17.33 -15.98
N GLU A 167 -3.53 -16.88 -17.12
CA GLU A 167 -3.91 -17.39 -18.45
C GLU A 167 -3.53 -18.87 -18.61
N ALA A 168 -2.36 -19.27 -18.09
CA ALA A 168 -1.90 -20.65 -18.05
C ALA A 168 -2.57 -21.51 -16.95
N LYS A 169 -3.54 -20.97 -16.20
CA LYS A 169 -4.18 -21.61 -15.04
C LYS A 169 -3.20 -22.04 -13.94
N ASP A 170 -2.07 -21.35 -13.82
CA ASP A 170 -1.12 -21.49 -12.72
C ASP A 170 -1.45 -20.45 -11.63
N TYR A 171 -1.76 -20.95 -10.43
CA TYR A 171 -2.14 -20.15 -9.26
C TYR A 171 -1.08 -20.18 -8.15
N SER A 172 0.07 -20.81 -8.41
CA SER A 172 1.09 -21.09 -7.40
C SER A 172 1.66 -19.83 -6.74
N THR A 173 1.81 -18.73 -7.49
CA THR A 173 2.39 -17.47 -7.00
C THR A 173 1.36 -16.45 -6.51
N LEU A 174 0.05 -16.72 -6.65
CA LEU A 174 -0.98 -15.77 -6.23
C LEU A 174 -0.96 -15.40 -4.74
N PRO A 175 -0.75 -16.35 -3.79
CA PRO A 175 -0.67 -15.99 -2.38
C PRO A 175 0.46 -15.00 -2.08
N GLU A 176 1.61 -15.19 -2.73
CA GLU A 176 2.76 -14.30 -2.60
C GLU A 176 2.48 -12.94 -3.25
N ALA A 177 2.00 -12.92 -4.50
CA ALA A 177 1.70 -11.68 -5.21
C ALA A 177 0.66 -10.82 -4.45
N HIS A 178 -0.35 -11.45 -3.85
CA HIS A 178 -1.32 -10.77 -3.00
C HIS A 178 -0.67 -10.16 -1.75
N ALA A 179 0.17 -10.92 -1.03
CA ALA A 179 0.86 -10.43 0.15
C ALA A 179 1.84 -9.28 -0.19
N CYS A 180 2.64 -9.42 -1.24
CA CYS A 180 3.58 -8.40 -1.68
C CYS A 180 2.87 -7.10 -2.07
N THR A 181 1.81 -7.18 -2.87
CA THR A 181 1.05 -5.99 -3.29
C THR A 181 0.33 -5.32 -2.12
N ALA A 182 -0.24 -6.10 -1.19
CA ALA A 182 -0.86 -5.58 0.03
C ALA A 182 0.15 -4.84 0.90
N GLY A 183 1.29 -5.48 1.20
CA GLY A 183 2.34 -4.92 2.03
C GLY A 183 2.98 -3.68 1.42
N LEU A 184 3.33 -3.73 0.13
CA LEU A 184 3.94 -2.60 -0.56
C LEU A 184 2.98 -1.41 -0.67
N LYS A 185 1.68 -1.64 -0.94
CA LYS A 185 0.68 -0.57 -0.88
C LYS A 185 0.71 0.07 0.50
N SER A 186 0.56 -0.72 1.56
CA SER A 186 0.51 -0.17 2.93
C SER A 186 1.78 0.58 3.32
N VAL A 187 2.96 0.00 3.08
CA VAL A 187 4.24 0.61 3.50
C VAL A 187 4.50 1.90 2.73
N THR A 188 4.33 1.88 1.41
CA THR A 188 4.61 3.07 0.59
C THR A 188 3.57 4.17 0.81
N THR A 189 2.30 3.84 1.02
CA THR A 189 1.29 4.88 1.26
C THR A 189 1.45 5.54 2.62
N SER A 190 1.64 4.76 3.69
CA SER A 190 1.92 5.31 5.03
C SER A 190 3.17 6.18 5.02
N ALA A 191 4.30 5.66 4.53
CA ALA A 191 5.55 6.40 4.54
C ALA A 191 5.51 7.66 3.68
N THR A 192 4.86 7.64 2.51
CA THR A 192 4.69 8.86 1.71
C THR A 192 3.79 9.88 2.40
N ALA A 193 2.72 9.48 3.08
CA ALA A 193 1.83 10.41 3.77
C ALA A 193 2.60 11.16 4.87
N ASP A 194 3.33 10.43 5.70
CA ASP A 194 4.19 11.00 6.75
C ASP A 194 5.27 11.91 6.15
N ALA A 195 5.88 11.48 5.04
CA ALA A 195 6.94 12.23 4.37
C ALA A 195 6.46 13.54 3.74
N ILE A 196 5.25 13.59 3.17
CA ILE A 196 4.68 14.84 2.64
C ILE A 196 4.51 15.86 3.76
N GLU A 197 3.97 15.42 4.89
CA GLU A 197 3.78 16.27 6.07
C GLU A 197 5.14 16.65 6.70
N GLU A 198 6.13 15.77 6.66
CA GLU A 198 7.50 16.10 7.08
C GLU A 198 8.16 17.15 6.15
N CYS A 199 7.98 17.04 4.84
CA CYS A 199 8.39 18.06 3.88
C CYS A 199 7.72 19.42 4.17
N ARG A 200 6.46 19.43 4.60
CA ARG A 200 5.77 20.65 5.05
C ARG A 200 6.47 21.28 6.25
N LYS A 201 6.81 20.47 7.27
CA LYS A 201 7.57 20.93 8.44
C LYS A 201 8.97 21.44 8.07
N LEU A 202 9.64 20.81 7.11
CA LEU A 202 10.97 21.21 6.62
C LEU A 202 10.98 22.57 5.91
N CYS A 203 9.82 23.06 5.46
CA CYS A 203 9.61 24.40 4.90
C CYS A 203 9.26 25.47 5.97
N GLY A 204 9.31 25.11 7.27
CA GLY A 204 9.04 26.03 8.38
C GLY A 204 7.65 26.66 8.31
N GLY A 205 7.52 27.90 8.81
CA GLY A 205 6.24 28.61 8.81
C GLY A 205 5.64 28.83 7.42
N HIS A 206 6.47 29.03 6.38
CA HIS A 206 5.98 29.21 5.02
C HIS A 206 5.38 27.92 4.43
N GLY A 207 5.79 26.75 4.92
CA GLY A 207 5.16 25.47 4.57
C GLY A 207 3.72 25.35 5.04
N TYR A 208 3.26 26.19 5.98
CA TYR A 208 1.86 26.20 6.44
C TYR A 208 0.91 26.93 5.48
N LEU A 209 1.43 27.78 4.59
CA LEU A 209 0.62 28.49 3.61
C LEU A 209 0.15 27.53 2.51
N ASN A 210 -1.11 27.65 2.07
CA ASN A 210 -1.63 26.87 0.93
C ASN A 210 -0.83 27.10 -0.36
N SER A 211 -0.26 28.29 -0.55
CA SER A 211 0.60 28.63 -1.69
C SER A 211 1.91 27.83 -1.74
N SER A 212 2.32 27.17 -0.65
CA SER A 212 3.43 26.22 -0.67
C SER A 212 3.10 24.92 -1.41
N GLY A 213 1.82 24.62 -1.60
CA GLY A 213 1.31 23.40 -2.23
C GLY A 213 1.37 22.13 -1.36
N LEU A 214 2.07 22.15 -0.23
CA LEU A 214 2.25 20.99 0.64
C LEU A 214 0.98 20.62 1.46
N PRO A 215 0.20 21.58 2.00
CA PRO A 215 -1.05 21.26 2.71
C PRO A 215 -2.07 20.52 1.84
N GLU A 216 -2.32 21.01 0.62
CA GLU A 216 -3.25 20.36 -0.31
C GLU A 216 -2.70 19.01 -0.79
N LEU A 217 -1.40 18.91 -1.07
CA LEU A 217 -0.77 17.65 -1.47
C LEU A 217 -0.90 16.56 -0.39
N PHE A 218 -0.77 16.92 0.89
CA PHE A 218 -1.01 15.97 1.98
C PHE A 218 -2.49 15.56 2.04
N ALA A 219 -3.39 16.54 2.03
CA ALA A 219 -4.83 16.31 2.14
C ALA A 219 -5.38 15.43 1.00
N VAL A 220 -4.91 15.65 -0.24
CA VAL A 220 -5.33 14.83 -1.39
C VAL A 220 -4.68 13.43 -1.38
N TYR A 221 -3.55 13.26 -0.72
CA TYR A 221 -2.82 12.00 -0.73
C TYR A 221 -3.23 11.03 0.38
N VAL A 222 -3.50 11.54 1.60
CA VAL A 222 -3.74 10.71 2.79
C VAL A 222 -4.84 9.64 2.63
N PRO A 223 -5.91 9.80 1.80
CA PRO A 223 -6.87 8.72 1.55
C PRO A 223 -6.25 7.43 1.01
N ALA A 224 -5.06 7.49 0.39
CA ALA A 224 -4.32 6.31 -0.08
C ALA A 224 -3.95 5.32 1.04
N CYS A 225 -4.00 5.75 2.31
CA CYS A 225 -3.81 4.88 3.46
C CYS A 225 -5.08 4.06 3.82
N THR A 226 -6.22 4.35 3.18
CA THR A 226 -7.53 3.80 3.56
C THR A 226 -8.26 3.16 2.38
N TYR A 227 -8.33 3.82 1.22
CA TYR A 227 -8.96 3.20 0.04
C TYR A 227 -8.14 1.98 -0.42
N GLU A 228 -8.82 1.03 -1.08
CA GLU A 228 -8.23 -0.24 -1.52
C GLU A 228 -7.62 -1.08 -0.39
N GLY A 229 -8.21 -0.94 0.80
CA GLY A 229 -7.87 -1.67 2.03
C GLY A 229 -7.13 -0.79 3.03
N ASP A 230 -7.64 -0.75 4.25
CA ASP A 230 -6.96 -0.13 5.38
C ASP A 230 -5.53 -0.68 5.52
N ASN A 231 -4.56 0.20 5.70
CA ASN A 231 -3.16 -0.16 5.73
C ASN A 231 -2.83 -1.19 6.82
N VAL A 232 -3.40 -1.07 8.02
CA VAL A 232 -3.17 -2.05 9.09
C VAL A 232 -3.76 -3.40 8.71
N VAL A 233 -5.01 -3.43 8.21
CA VAL A 233 -5.67 -4.66 7.76
C VAL A 233 -4.86 -5.36 6.65
N LEU A 234 -4.29 -4.60 5.72
CA LEU A 234 -3.43 -5.14 4.67
C LEU A 234 -2.13 -5.75 5.24
N LEU A 235 -1.51 -5.10 6.23
CA LEU A 235 -0.34 -5.67 6.91
C LEU A 235 -0.69 -6.94 7.69
N LEU A 236 -1.89 -7.06 8.24
CA LEU A 236 -2.36 -8.31 8.86
C LEU A 236 -2.47 -9.46 7.86
N GLN A 237 -2.89 -9.18 6.61
CA GLN A 237 -2.88 -10.19 5.54
C GLN A 237 -1.46 -10.68 5.24
N VAL A 238 -0.48 -9.75 5.21
CA VAL A 238 0.94 -10.10 5.07
C VAL A 238 1.42 -10.92 6.26
N ALA A 239 1.11 -10.52 7.48
CA ALA A 239 1.49 -11.25 8.68
C ALA A 239 0.98 -12.70 8.64
N ARG A 240 -0.29 -12.92 8.30
CA ARG A 240 -0.87 -14.27 8.15
C ARG A 240 -0.15 -15.08 7.07
N PHE A 241 0.18 -14.47 5.93
CA PHE A 241 0.99 -15.10 4.89
C PHE A 241 2.37 -15.52 5.44
N LEU A 242 3.07 -14.63 6.14
CA LEU A 242 4.38 -14.93 6.73
C LEU A 242 4.31 -16.05 7.79
N MET A 243 3.28 -16.07 8.65
CA MET A 243 3.12 -17.14 9.65
C MET A 243 2.90 -18.51 9.00
N LYS A 244 2.13 -18.55 7.91
CA LYS A 244 1.96 -19.76 7.10
C LYS A 244 3.29 -20.17 6.48
N THR A 245 4.06 -19.24 5.94
CA THR A 245 5.38 -19.53 5.34
C THR A 245 6.36 -20.07 6.37
N VAL A 246 6.45 -19.47 7.56
CA VAL A 246 7.32 -19.97 8.65
C VAL A 246 6.98 -21.42 8.99
N SER A 247 5.69 -21.73 9.10
CA SER A 247 5.23 -23.11 9.37
C SER A 247 5.62 -24.08 8.25
N GLN A 248 5.57 -23.64 6.99
CA GLN A 248 5.95 -24.45 5.82
C GLN A 248 7.46 -24.69 5.75
N VAL A 249 8.27 -23.67 6.04
CA VAL A 249 9.73 -23.78 6.10
C VAL A 249 10.14 -24.74 7.21
N ALA A 250 9.50 -24.67 8.38
CA ALA A 250 9.72 -25.62 9.48
C ALA A 250 9.37 -27.07 9.09
N ALA A 251 8.41 -27.26 8.17
CA ALA A 251 8.05 -28.56 7.60
C ALA A 251 8.93 -28.98 6.40
N GLY A 252 10.03 -28.28 6.13
CA GLY A 252 10.99 -28.63 5.07
C GLY A 252 10.61 -28.16 3.66
N LYS A 253 9.56 -27.34 3.51
CA LYS A 253 9.22 -26.76 2.20
C LYS A 253 10.16 -25.62 1.85
N GLN A 254 10.66 -25.62 0.62
CA GLN A 254 11.53 -24.56 0.10
C GLN A 254 10.69 -23.36 -0.36
N PRO A 255 10.87 -22.17 0.25
CA PRO A 255 10.17 -20.96 -0.18
C PRO A 255 10.81 -20.39 -1.45
N VAL A 256 10.02 -19.65 -2.24
CA VAL A 256 10.44 -19.05 -3.52
C VAL A 256 10.11 -17.55 -3.56
N GLY A 257 10.56 -16.85 -4.60
CA GLY A 257 10.25 -15.43 -4.79
C GLY A 257 10.81 -14.54 -3.67
N THR A 258 10.02 -13.57 -3.24
CA THR A 258 10.33 -12.59 -2.18
C THR A 258 10.56 -13.21 -0.80
N ILE A 259 10.07 -14.44 -0.57
CA ILE A 259 10.29 -15.19 0.69
C ILE A 259 11.38 -16.26 0.57
N ALA A 260 12.08 -16.36 -0.57
CA ALA A 260 13.13 -17.36 -0.79
C ALA A 260 14.23 -17.31 0.29
N TYR A 261 14.54 -16.12 0.81
CA TYR A 261 15.52 -15.94 1.88
C TYR A 261 15.19 -16.74 3.15
N MET A 262 13.90 -17.04 3.40
CA MET A 262 13.49 -17.83 4.56
C MET A 262 13.97 -19.28 4.49
N GLY A 263 14.37 -19.79 3.32
CA GLY A 263 14.98 -21.11 3.17
C GLY A 263 16.35 -21.21 3.86
N ASN A 264 17.06 -20.08 4.00
CA ASN A 264 18.35 -19.99 4.67
C ASN A 264 18.21 -19.79 6.19
N ILE A 265 17.15 -20.34 6.80
CA ILE A 265 16.80 -20.10 8.20
C ILE A 265 17.92 -20.45 9.18
N GLN A 266 18.65 -21.53 8.94
CA GLN A 266 19.75 -21.95 9.81
C GLN A 266 20.84 -20.87 9.91
N HIS A 267 21.26 -20.33 8.75
CA HIS A 267 22.26 -19.26 8.69
C HIS A 267 21.69 -17.95 9.24
N LEU A 268 20.55 -17.48 8.77
CA LEU A 268 20.01 -16.16 9.10
C LEU A 268 19.60 -16.01 10.57
N MET A 269 19.21 -17.09 11.25
CA MET A 269 18.94 -17.08 12.69
C MET A 269 20.21 -16.91 13.54
N GLN A 270 21.38 -17.24 12.98
CA GLN A 270 22.66 -17.28 13.71
C GLN A 270 23.73 -16.33 13.15
N CYS A 271 23.48 -15.70 12.01
CA CYS A 271 24.45 -14.86 11.33
C CYS A 271 24.92 -13.70 12.22
N LYS A 272 26.20 -13.37 12.05
CA LYS A 272 26.86 -12.19 12.59
C LYS A 272 27.34 -11.39 11.40
N SER A 273 26.99 -10.10 11.37
CA SER A 273 27.41 -9.22 10.29
C SER A 273 28.93 -9.18 10.21
N ALA A 274 29.48 -9.29 9.00
CA ALA A 274 30.90 -9.14 8.73
C ALA A 274 31.35 -7.68 8.60
N VAL A 275 30.43 -6.72 8.79
CA VAL A 275 30.69 -5.27 8.74
C VAL A 275 31.60 -4.87 9.89
N ASN A 276 32.74 -4.26 9.57
CA ASN A 276 33.71 -3.74 10.54
C ASN A 276 33.95 -2.24 10.38
N THR A 277 33.73 -1.66 9.20
CA THR A 277 33.87 -0.22 8.94
C THR A 277 32.58 0.41 8.40
N ALA A 278 32.56 1.74 8.28
CA ALA A 278 31.43 2.46 7.69
C ALA A 278 31.26 2.14 6.20
N GLU A 279 32.35 1.93 5.49
CA GLU A 279 32.39 1.63 4.06
C GLU A 279 31.79 0.25 3.75
N ASP A 280 31.91 -0.70 4.68
CA ASP A 280 31.30 -2.03 4.53
C ASP A 280 29.76 -1.95 4.41
N TRP A 281 29.12 -0.92 4.97
CA TRP A 281 27.69 -0.68 4.78
C TRP A 281 27.31 -0.26 3.35
N LEU A 282 28.28 0.07 2.49
CA LEU A 282 28.02 0.31 1.08
C LEU A 282 27.90 -0.99 0.27
N ASN A 283 28.23 -2.15 0.87
CA ASN A 283 28.06 -3.46 0.24
C ASN A 283 26.57 -3.87 0.24
N PRO A 284 25.93 -4.02 -0.94
CA PRO A 284 24.53 -4.41 -1.02
C PRO A 284 24.23 -5.78 -0.40
N ALA A 285 25.19 -6.71 -0.43
CA ALA A 285 25.03 -8.04 0.15
C ALA A 285 24.96 -7.97 1.69
N ALA A 286 25.77 -7.11 2.31
CA ALA A 286 25.76 -6.90 3.76
C ALA A 286 24.43 -6.27 4.22
N ILE A 287 23.95 -5.24 3.51
CA ILE A 287 22.64 -4.64 3.78
C ILE A 287 21.54 -5.70 3.63
N LYS A 288 21.54 -6.44 2.51
CA LYS A 288 20.52 -7.46 2.22
C LYS A 288 20.47 -8.53 3.32
N GLU A 289 21.61 -9.08 3.74
CA GLU A 289 21.67 -10.09 4.80
C GLU A 289 21.10 -9.57 6.12
N VAL A 290 21.41 -8.32 6.50
CA VAL A 290 20.89 -7.71 7.73
C VAL A 290 19.37 -7.55 7.69
N PHE A 291 18.81 -7.12 6.55
CA PHE A 291 17.36 -7.00 6.40
C PHE A 291 16.66 -8.36 6.35
N GLU A 292 17.23 -9.35 5.66
CA GLU A 292 16.70 -10.72 5.59
C GLU A 292 16.73 -11.39 6.98
N ALA A 293 17.85 -11.29 7.70
CA ALA A 293 18.00 -11.81 9.05
C ALA A 293 17.02 -11.14 10.01
N ARG A 294 16.88 -9.81 9.97
CA ARG A 294 15.91 -9.06 10.79
C ARG A 294 14.49 -9.53 10.51
N ALA A 295 14.07 -9.54 9.25
CA ALA A 295 12.71 -9.89 8.88
C ALA A 295 12.36 -11.33 9.26
N LEU A 296 13.29 -12.27 9.03
CA LEU A 296 13.12 -13.67 9.42
C LEU A 296 13.00 -13.83 10.93
N ARG A 297 13.93 -13.25 11.70
CA ARG A 297 13.93 -13.36 13.17
C ARG A 297 12.65 -12.79 13.76
N MET A 298 12.17 -11.65 13.26
CA MET A 298 10.88 -11.08 13.69
C MET A 298 9.71 -12.05 13.39
N ALA A 299 9.63 -12.59 12.17
CA ALA A 299 8.56 -13.51 11.79
C ALA A 299 8.59 -14.81 12.62
N VAL A 300 9.78 -15.40 12.84
CA VAL A 300 9.95 -16.62 13.64
C VAL A 300 9.56 -16.35 15.11
N ASN A 301 10.00 -15.22 15.69
CA ASN A 301 9.64 -14.86 17.06
C ASN A 301 8.12 -14.67 17.22
N CYS A 302 7.47 -14.00 16.26
CA CYS A 302 6.01 -13.87 16.25
C CYS A 302 5.32 -15.24 16.16
N ALA A 303 5.77 -16.12 15.26
CA ALA A 303 5.21 -17.46 15.12
C ALA A 303 5.35 -18.29 16.42
N GLN A 304 6.51 -18.22 17.07
CA GLN A 304 6.72 -18.86 18.37
C GLN A 304 5.80 -18.32 19.45
N ASN A 305 5.57 -17.00 19.51
CA ASN A 305 4.65 -16.42 20.47
C ASN A 305 3.19 -16.81 20.21
N ILE A 306 2.77 -16.83 18.94
CA ILE A 306 1.42 -17.28 18.55
C ILE A 306 1.21 -18.75 18.94
N SER A 307 2.23 -19.60 18.77
CA SER A 307 2.14 -21.03 19.11
C SER A 307 1.97 -21.34 20.61
N LYS A 308 2.22 -20.35 21.49
CA LYS A 308 2.01 -20.49 22.95
C LYS A 308 0.55 -20.33 23.35
N ALA A 309 -0.32 -19.82 22.47
CA ALA A 309 -1.73 -19.61 22.76
C ALA A 309 -2.54 -20.90 22.56
N PRO A 310 -3.72 -21.03 23.22
CA PRO A 310 -4.60 -22.20 23.07
C PRO A 310 -5.09 -22.45 21.64
N SER A 311 -5.21 -21.38 20.85
CA SER A 311 -5.53 -21.46 19.42
C SER A 311 -4.70 -20.46 18.61
N GLN A 312 -4.51 -20.75 17.32
CA GLN A 312 -3.77 -19.85 16.43
C GLN A 312 -4.44 -18.48 16.30
N GLU A 313 -5.77 -18.42 16.26
CA GLU A 313 -6.50 -17.16 16.13
C GLU A 313 -6.38 -16.30 17.39
N GLU A 314 -6.49 -16.93 18.57
CA GLU A 314 -6.27 -16.23 19.83
C GLU A 314 -4.81 -15.76 19.97
N GLY A 315 -3.84 -16.57 19.55
CA GLY A 315 -2.43 -16.18 19.53
C GLY A 315 -2.17 -15.01 18.58
N PHE A 316 -2.82 -15.00 17.42
CA PHE A 316 -2.73 -13.89 16.47
C PHE A 316 -3.33 -12.61 17.06
N LEU A 317 -4.51 -12.68 17.68
CA LEU A 317 -5.13 -11.52 18.34
C LEU A 317 -4.28 -10.97 19.50
N ARG A 318 -3.71 -11.84 20.35
CA ARG A 318 -2.81 -11.44 21.43
C ARG A 318 -1.52 -10.78 20.93
N ALA A 319 -1.07 -11.10 19.72
CA ALA A 319 0.10 -10.47 19.12
C ALA A 319 -0.19 -9.07 18.56
N LEU A 320 -1.46 -8.63 18.53
CA LEU A 320 -1.89 -7.32 18.06
C LEU A 320 -2.15 -6.30 19.17
N THR A 321 -2.20 -6.76 20.42
CA THR A 321 -2.37 -5.95 21.63
C THR A 321 -1.04 -5.73 22.34
#